data_AF-A0A3D9XCI3-F1
#
_entry.id   AF-A0A3D9XCI3-F1
#
_cell.length_a   1.000
_cell.length_b   1.000
_cell.length_c   1.000
_cell.angle_alpha   90.00
_cell.angle_beta   90.00
_cell.angle_gamma   90.00
#
_symmetry.space_group_name_H-M   'P 1'
#
loop_
_entity.id
_entity.type
_entity.pdbx_description
1 polymer ?
#
loop_
_entity_poly.entity_id
_entity_poly.type
_entity_poly.pdbx_seq_one_letter_code
_entity_poly.pdbx_strand_id
1 'polypeptide(L)'
;MTEIAPHPRIKLSKLRDIGWSLWDPIGLLDPEGRPGRWDDEANLSFADEYDGYLISAASQLRRGTSPDEVVVFLVEIEIRHMAMGDKQSARSRAEAVVDAILADETIWTWPDAQGRFG
;
A
#
# COMPACT_ATOMS: atom_id res chain seq x y z
N MET A 1 -19.11 -28.17 -11.76
CA MET A 1 -17.69 -27.78 -11.86
C MET A 1 -17.65 -26.29 -11.57
N THR A 2 -17.06 -25.87 -10.45
CA THR A 2 -16.91 -24.45 -10.13
C THR A 2 -15.84 -23.89 -11.05
N GLU A 3 -16.23 -22.99 -11.95
CA GLU A 3 -15.30 -22.24 -12.78
C GLU A 3 -14.45 -21.36 -11.85
N ILE A 4 -13.16 -21.65 -11.74
CA ILE A 4 -12.25 -20.81 -10.94
C ILE A 4 -12.08 -19.52 -11.74
N ALA A 5 -12.84 -18.50 -11.35
CA ALA A 5 -12.70 -17.18 -11.94
C ALA A 5 -11.23 -16.73 -11.82
N PRO A 6 -10.65 -16.15 -12.88
CA PRO A 6 -9.28 -15.68 -12.83
C PRO A 6 -9.08 -14.66 -11.70
N HIS A 7 -8.11 -14.92 -10.82
CA HIS A 7 -7.79 -14.01 -9.71
C HIS A 7 -6.70 -13.03 -10.18
N PRO A 8 -6.90 -11.71 -10.11
CA PRO A 8 -5.87 -10.74 -10.44
C PRO A 8 -4.73 -10.78 -9.42
N ARG A 9 -3.54 -10.41 -9.88
CA ARG A 9 -2.33 -10.23 -9.06
C ARG A 9 -2.13 -8.76 -8.77
N ILE A 10 -1.53 -8.48 -7.61
CA ILE A 10 -1.16 -7.12 -7.22
C ILE A 10 0.25 -6.79 -7.70
N LYS A 11 0.47 -5.59 -8.24
CA LYS A 11 1.79 -5.07 -8.58
C LYS A 11 2.41 -4.41 -7.35
N LEU A 12 3.30 -5.13 -6.68
CA LEU A 12 3.89 -4.68 -5.42
C LEU A 12 4.70 -3.38 -5.56
N SER A 13 5.42 -3.19 -6.67
CA SER A 13 6.17 -1.95 -6.92
C SER A 13 5.30 -0.70 -6.92
N LYS A 14 4.07 -0.78 -7.45
CA LYS A 14 3.10 0.32 -7.43
C LYS A 14 2.63 0.66 -6.01
N LEU A 15 2.34 -0.37 -5.22
CA LEU A 15 2.01 -0.16 -3.81
C LEU A 15 3.17 0.47 -3.05
N ARG A 16 4.41 0.00 -3.28
CA ARG A 16 5.60 0.59 -2.66
C ARG A 16 5.79 2.04 -3.06
N ASP A 17 5.65 2.39 -4.35
CA ASP A 17 5.70 3.79 -4.78
C ASP A 17 4.68 4.65 -4.03
N ILE A 18 3.44 4.16 -3.84
CA ILE A 18 2.40 4.85 -3.06
C ILE A 18 2.79 4.97 -1.58
N GLY A 19 3.13 3.85 -0.93
CA GLY A 19 3.39 3.80 0.51
C GLY A 19 4.59 4.64 0.92
N TRP A 20 5.70 4.53 0.18
CA TRP A 20 6.90 5.31 0.44
C TRP A 20 6.73 6.81 0.14
N SER A 21 5.84 7.19 -0.77
CA SER A 21 5.62 8.61 -1.11
C SER A 21 4.59 9.31 -0.22
N LEU A 22 3.58 8.59 0.26
CA LEU A 22 2.41 9.19 0.94
C LEU A 22 2.28 8.78 2.40
N TRP A 23 2.84 7.64 2.80
CA TRP A 23 2.58 7.07 4.11
C TRP A 23 3.78 7.15 5.05
N ASP A 24 4.97 6.71 4.62
CA ASP A 24 6.21 6.51 5.43
C ASP A 24 6.18 7.09 6.87
N PRO A 25 5.45 6.46 7.80
CA PRO A 25 5.15 7.08 9.09
C PRO A 25 6.33 7.04 10.05
N ILE A 26 7.31 6.16 9.80
CA ILE A 26 8.54 6.03 10.57
C ILE A 26 9.63 6.98 10.02
N GLY A 27 9.44 7.54 8.83
CA GLY A 27 10.39 8.45 8.19
C GLY A 27 11.69 7.75 7.80
N LEU A 28 11.62 6.50 7.32
CA LEU A 28 12.83 5.76 6.92
C LEU A 28 13.48 6.34 5.66
N LEU A 29 12.70 7.01 4.80
CA LEU A 29 13.18 7.79 3.66
C LEU A 29 13.19 9.30 3.94
N ASP A 30 13.28 9.70 5.22
CA ASP A 30 13.46 11.10 5.59
C ASP A 30 14.71 11.67 4.86
N PRO A 31 14.57 12.78 4.10
CA PRO A 31 15.69 13.43 3.43
C PRO A 31 16.88 13.77 4.31
N GLU A 32 16.66 13.99 5.61
CA GLU A 32 17.74 14.30 6.57
C GLU A 32 18.48 13.05 7.06
N GLY A 33 17.88 11.86 6.94
CA GLY A 33 18.45 10.59 7.40
C GLY A 33 18.99 9.70 6.29
N ARG A 34 18.10 9.28 5.38
CA ARG A 34 18.41 8.39 4.25
C ARG A 34 17.60 8.84 3.03
N PRO A 35 18.06 9.87 2.30
CA PRO A 35 17.39 10.31 1.09
C PRO A 35 17.48 9.23 0.00
N GLY A 36 16.47 9.18 -0.86
CA GLY A 36 16.46 8.29 -2.02
C GLY A 36 15.10 7.65 -2.23
N ARG A 37 15.10 6.56 -2.99
CA ARG A 37 13.94 5.73 -3.27
C ARG A 37 14.04 4.42 -2.50
N TRP A 38 12.88 3.77 -2.31
CA TRP A 38 12.81 2.45 -1.68
C TRP A 38 13.56 1.36 -2.47
N ASP A 39 13.74 1.55 -3.78
CA ASP A 39 14.44 0.63 -4.68
C ASP A 39 15.94 0.95 -4.83
N ASP A 40 16.47 1.96 -4.12
CA ASP A 40 17.90 2.21 -4.05
C ASP A 40 18.61 1.11 -3.24
N GLU A 41 19.82 0.72 -3.65
CA GLU A 41 20.60 -0.36 -3.03
C GLU A 41 20.75 -0.19 -1.51
N ALA A 42 20.93 1.06 -1.05
CA ALA A 42 21.06 1.39 0.36
C ALA A 42 19.78 1.18 1.20
N ASN A 43 18.63 1.12 0.54
CA ASN A 43 17.30 1.07 1.16
C ASN A 43 16.61 -0.30 1.01
N LEU A 44 17.19 -1.22 0.21
CA LEU A 44 16.61 -2.55 -0.05
C LEU A 44 16.37 -3.38 1.21
N SER A 45 17.11 -3.13 2.30
CA SER A 45 16.98 -3.88 3.55
C SER A 45 15.67 -3.62 4.30
N PHE A 46 14.96 -2.55 3.96
CA PHE A 46 13.67 -2.21 4.55
C PHE A 46 12.60 -1.90 3.50
N ALA A 47 12.87 -2.12 2.21
CA ALA A 47 11.97 -1.78 1.11
C ALA A 47 10.58 -2.42 1.20
N ASP A 48 10.46 -3.51 1.95
CA ASP A 48 9.25 -4.31 2.18
C ASP A 48 8.51 -3.98 3.49
N GLU A 49 9.02 -3.04 4.30
CA GLU A 49 8.49 -2.70 5.64
C GLU A 49 6.96 -2.47 5.64
N TYR A 50 6.43 -1.84 4.59
CA TYR A 50 5.02 -1.48 4.49
C TYR A 50 4.17 -2.43 3.64
N ASP A 51 4.76 -3.46 3.02
CA ASP A 51 4.10 -4.30 2.02
C ASP A 51 2.84 -4.96 2.56
N GLY A 52 2.92 -5.56 3.76
CA GLY A 52 1.80 -6.29 4.36
C GLY A 52 0.57 -5.41 4.57
N TYR A 53 0.77 -4.17 5.03
CA TYR A 53 -0.30 -3.22 5.29
C TYR A 53 -0.93 -2.71 3.98
N LEU A 54 -0.10 -2.38 2.99
CA LEU A 54 -0.54 -1.89 1.69
C LEU A 54 -1.28 -2.97 0.89
N ILE A 55 -0.79 -4.21 0.92
CA ILE A 55 -1.48 -5.37 0.32
C ILE A 55 -2.85 -5.56 0.99
N SER A 56 -2.93 -5.45 2.31
CA SER A 56 -4.19 -5.57 3.04
C SER A 56 -5.17 -4.46 2.63
N ALA A 57 -4.72 -3.20 2.61
CA ALA A 57 -5.55 -2.05 2.24
C ALA A 57 -6.10 -2.19 0.81
N ALA A 58 -5.23 -2.45 -0.16
CA ALA A 58 -5.64 -2.66 -1.55
C ALA A 58 -6.62 -3.84 -1.69
N SER A 59 -6.35 -4.95 -1.00
CA SER A 59 -7.23 -6.12 -1.03
C SER A 59 -8.59 -5.87 -0.39
N GLN A 60 -8.66 -5.07 0.67
CA GLN A 60 -9.92 -4.64 1.30
C GLN A 60 -10.75 -3.79 0.34
N LEU A 61 -10.15 -2.77 -0.28
CA LEU A 61 -10.81 -1.91 -1.27
C LEU A 61 -11.34 -2.74 -2.45
N ARG A 62 -10.53 -3.65 -2.99
CA ARG A 62 -10.95 -4.54 -4.08
C ARG A 62 -12.13 -5.43 -3.72
N ARG A 63 -12.25 -5.85 -2.45
CA ARG A 63 -13.38 -6.66 -1.95
C ARG A 63 -14.62 -5.82 -1.62
N GLY A 64 -14.58 -4.50 -1.82
CA GLY A 64 -15.70 -3.60 -1.56
C GLY A 64 -15.78 -3.08 -0.12
N THR A 65 -14.70 -3.19 0.66
CA THR A 65 -14.60 -2.48 1.95
C THR A 65 -14.66 -0.98 1.69
N SER A 66 -15.34 -0.21 2.54
CA SER A 66 -15.47 1.23 2.31
C SER A 66 -14.12 1.95 2.43
N PRO A 67 -13.88 3.03 1.67
CA PRO A 67 -12.65 3.83 1.80
C PRO A 67 -12.40 4.29 3.24
N ASP A 68 -13.45 4.75 3.93
CA ASP A 68 -13.38 5.19 5.33
C ASP A 68 -12.90 4.10 6.29
N GLU A 69 -13.37 2.85 6.13
CA GLU A 69 -12.91 1.72 6.94
C GLU A 69 -11.43 1.40 6.68
N VAL A 70 -10.98 1.52 5.44
CA VAL A 70 -9.57 1.29 5.08
C VAL A 70 -8.67 2.42 5.60
N VAL A 71 -9.15 3.67 5.60
CA VAL A 71 -8.47 4.79 6.27
C VAL A 71 -8.33 4.50 7.76
N VAL A 72 -9.40 4.09 8.44
CA VAL A 72 -9.36 3.72 9.87
C VAL A 72 -8.35 2.60 10.12
N PHE A 73 -8.30 1.59 9.25
CA PHE A 73 -7.31 0.51 9.33
C PHE A 73 -5.87 1.04 9.28
N LEU A 74 -5.53 1.89 8.31
CA LEU A 74 -4.17 2.44 8.19
C LEU A 74 -3.79 3.34 9.38
N VAL A 75 -4.72 4.17 9.84
CA VAL A 75 -4.55 5.01 11.04
C VAL A 75 -4.28 4.15 12.28
N GLU A 76 -4.99 3.04 12.43
CA GLU A 76 -4.79 2.10 13.54
C GLU A 76 -3.43 1.40 13.49
N ILE A 77 -2.92 1.05 12.29
CA ILE A 77 -1.55 0.56 12.15
C ILE A 77 -0.55 1.61 12.63
N GLU A 78 -0.69 2.84 12.12
CA GLU A 78 0.25 3.91 12.42
C GLU A 78 0.31 4.25 13.92
N ILE A 79 -0.84 4.40 14.56
CA ILE A 79 -0.91 4.80 15.97
C ILE A 79 -0.54 3.64 16.90
N ARG A 80 -1.05 2.43 16.64
CA ARG A 80 -0.93 1.31 17.60
C ARG A 80 0.30 0.44 17.38
N HIS A 81 0.72 0.27 16.13
CA HIS A 81 1.83 -0.63 15.80
C HIS A 81 3.13 0.14 15.62
N MET A 82 3.07 1.40 15.17
CA MET A 82 4.24 2.24 14.93
C MET A 82 4.41 3.36 15.98
N ALA A 83 3.53 3.39 17.00
CA ALA A 83 3.59 4.29 18.15
C ALA A 83 3.65 5.79 17.82
N MET A 84 3.10 6.20 16.68
CA MET A 84 3.07 7.60 16.26
C MET A 84 1.87 8.33 16.91
N GLY A 85 2.16 9.40 17.65
CA GLY A 85 1.19 10.04 18.56
C GLY A 85 0.24 11.07 17.94
N ASP A 86 0.47 11.50 16.69
CA ASP A 86 -0.35 12.53 16.04
C ASP A 86 -1.42 11.92 15.11
N LYS A 87 -2.65 11.84 15.62
CA LYS A 87 -3.79 11.26 14.91
C LYS A 87 -4.22 12.05 13.67
N GLN A 88 -4.01 13.36 13.65
CA GLN A 88 -4.51 14.19 12.54
C GLN A 88 -3.62 14.00 11.30
N SER A 89 -2.30 14.00 11.48
CA SER A 89 -1.38 13.70 10.37
C SER A 89 -1.49 12.25 9.90
N ALA A 90 -1.71 11.30 10.81
CA ALA A 90 -1.96 9.89 10.48
C ALA A 90 -3.16 9.74 9.54
N ARG A 91 -4.27 10.42 9.85
CA ARG A 91 -5.48 10.36 9.03
C ARG A 91 -5.26 10.92 7.64
N SER A 92 -4.63 12.09 7.52
CA SER A 92 -4.39 12.71 6.21
C SER A 92 -3.48 11.86 5.32
N ARG A 93 -2.45 11.21 5.88
CA ARG A 93 -1.62 10.26 5.12
C ARG A 93 -2.41 9.03 4.68
N ALA A 94 -3.21 8.45 5.58
CA ALA A 94 -4.05 7.30 5.27
C ALA A 94 -5.08 7.58 4.16
N GLU A 95 -5.72 8.76 4.20
CA GLU A 95 -6.63 9.24 3.15
C GLU A 95 -5.91 9.32 1.80
N ALA A 96 -4.71 9.94 1.77
CA ALA A 96 -3.92 10.05 0.54
C ALA A 96 -3.52 8.68 -0.05
N VAL A 97 -3.18 7.70 0.79
CA VAL A 97 -2.88 6.33 0.35
C VAL A 97 -4.12 5.67 -0.27
N VAL A 98 -5.27 5.78 0.38
CA VAL A 98 -6.53 5.18 -0.11
C VAL A 98 -6.93 5.79 -1.44
N ASP A 99 -6.86 7.12 -1.56
CA ASP A 99 -7.15 7.84 -2.81
C ASP A 99 -6.21 7.40 -3.94
N ALA A 100 -4.91 7.27 -3.66
CA ALA A 100 -3.92 6.82 -4.65
C ALA A 100 -4.16 5.38 -5.10
N ILE A 101 -4.52 4.46 -4.18
CA ILE A 101 -4.84 3.08 -4.53
C ILE A 101 -6.11 3.00 -5.38
N LEU A 102 -7.13 3.80 -5.08
CA LEU A 102 -8.38 3.83 -5.86
C LEU A 102 -8.18 4.46 -7.24
N ALA A 103 -7.28 5.42 -7.37
CA ALA A 103 -6.97 6.09 -8.64
C ALA A 103 -6.08 5.27 -9.57
N ASP A 104 -5.23 4.36 -9.05
CA ASP A 104 -4.33 3.53 -9.88
C ASP A 104 -4.95 2.18 -10.23
N GLU A 105 -5.73 2.16 -11.32
CA GLU A 105 -6.31 0.93 -11.89
C GLU A 105 -5.23 -0.10 -12.32
N THR A 106 -3.98 0.33 -12.47
CA THR A 106 -2.88 -0.53 -12.93
C THR A 106 -2.23 -1.34 -11.81
N ILE A 107 -2.63 -1.14 -10.55
CA ILE A 107 -2.23 -1.95 -9.40
C ILE A 107 -2.60 -3.42 -9.60
N TRP A 108 -3.71 -3.70 -10.29
CA TRP A 108 -4.19 -5.05 -10.53
C TRP A 108 -3.82 -5.52 -11.94
N THR A 109 -3.12 -6.65 -12.02
CA THR A 109 -2.92 -7.37 -13.28
C THR A 109 -3.94 -8.49 -13.37
N TRP A 110 -4.75 -8.47 -14.42
CA TRP A 110 -5.70 -9.54 -14.73
C TRP A 110 -5.03 -10.59 -15.62
N PRO A 111 -5.24 -11.88 -15.36
CA PRO A 111 -4.79 -12.90 -16.29
C PRO A 111 -5.67 -12.88 -17.55
N ASP A 112 -5.11 -13.34 -18.67
CA ASP A 112 -5.83 -13.51 -19.92
C ASP A 112 -6.89 -14.63 -19.83
N ALA A 113 -7.64 -14.83 -20.92
CA ALA A 113 -8.66 -15.88 -21.01
C ALA A 113 -8.09 -17.31 -20.86
N GLN A 114 -6.77 -17.48 -20.88
CA GLN A 114 -6.07 -18.74 -20.64
C GLN A 114 -5.42 -18.81 -19.24
N GLY A 115 -5.66 -17.82 -18.38
CA GLY A 115 -5.12 -17.75 -17.03
C GLY A 115 -3.67 -17.28 -16.95
N ARG A 116 -3.09 -16.73 -18.02
CA ARG A 116 -1.69 -16.28 -18.06
C ARG A 116 -1.58 -14.81 -17.69
N PHE A 117 -0.53 -14.47 -16.95
CA PHE A 117 -0.16 -13.08 -16.68
C PHE A 117 0.90 -12.66 -17.69
N GLY A 118 0.67 -11.55 -18.38
CA GLY A 118 1.65 -10.88 -19.23
C GLY A 118 2.62 -10.01 -18.44
#